data_AF-A0A0D5MA99-F1
#
_entry.id   AF-A0A0D5MA99-F1
#
_cell.length_a   1.000
_cell.length_b   1.000
_cell.length_c   1.000
_cell.angle_alpha   90.00
_cell.angle_beta   90.00
_cell.angle_gamma   90.00
#
_symmetry.space_group_name_H-M   'P 1'
#
loop_
_entity.id
_entity.type
_entity.pdbx_description
1 polymer ?
#
loop_
_entity_poly.entity_id
_entity_poly.type
_entity_poly.pdbx_seq_one_letter_code
_entity_poly.pdbx_strand_id
1 'polypeptide(L)'
;MVPEKLTFSPLSRRQIEADFSGGHITSDAGLLLLREVDNQHQLTQRLATVLDDARNPVLVRHKLQTMIRQRVFGVAAGYEDLNDHETLRADQALQTATGEEAILAGKSTLCRMEQRVDRQAVVKAHELLWHHFIEQHETPPKEIVLDFDGTDVPVHGDQPGKFFNAYYNHHCYFPLYVFCGRHLLVNYLRTSNRSDSRHSWAILALLVKFIRQYWTNTRIVFRGDSGFYRPRLLSWCDRNNVDYLVGLSKNSRLLKEVDVPSMLVRKAHNELGEKVCATYRFQYQAHTWKHPRWVIARLEEGELGANPRFILSSRYDDGVKLYYEQYCARGDMENRIKDQQLCLFADRTSSTRWWTNQWRLLLSGFAYTLFERLRAHLKKTPFERMSASNLRLKLIKVGAVIIRNTRRIRVLMSDAYPYKDELSDLVRQLVPE
;
A
#
# COMPACT_ATOMS: atom_id res chain seq x y z
N MET A 1 23.52 20.36 34.12
CA MET A 1 22.18 20.19 34.72
C MET A 1 22.10 18.75 35.18
N VAL A 2 21.94 18.48 36.48
CA VAL A 2 21.80 17.10 36.97
C VAL A 2 20.47 16.56 36.45
N PRO A 3 20.41 15.35 35.87
CA PRO A 3 19.16 14.78 35.39
C PRO A 3 18.12 14.73 36.50
N GLU A 4 16.88 15.12 36.20
CA GLU A 4 15.77 14.98 37.13
C GLU A 4 15.54 13.50 37.43
N LYS A 5 15.46 13.16 38.71
CA LYS A 5 15.29 11.78 39.19
C LYS A 5 13.81 11.51 39.43
N LEU A 6 13.28 10.49 38.77
CA LEU A 6 11.92 10.00 38.93
C LEU A 6 11.93 8.81 39.90
N THR A 7 11.00 8.79 40.85
CA THR A 7 10.88 7.70 41.84
C THR A 7 9.50 7.05 41.73
N PHE A 8 9.46 5.72 41.68
CA PHE A 8 8.22 4.93 41.63
C PHE A 8 7.99 4.19 42.94
N SER A 9 6.77 3.66 43.12
CA SER A 9 6.46 2.79 44.26
C SER A 9 7.45 1.62 44.33
N PRO A 10 8.00 1.31 45.52
CA PRO A 10 9.04 0.31 45.65
C PRO A 10 8.52 -1.11 45.35
N LEU A 11 9.38 -1.95 44.78
CA LEU A 11 9.12 -3.38 44.66
C LEU A 11 9.72 -4.09 45.89
N SER A 12 8.85 -4.46 46.82
CA SER A 12 9.25 -4.98 48.13
C SER A 12 10.17 -3.99 48.86
N ARG A 13 11.46 -4.31 49.04
CA ARG A 13 12.44 -3.44 49.71
C ARG A 13 13.30 -2.61 48.74
N ARG A 14 13.09 -2.75 47.42
CA ARG A 14 13.90 -2.06 46.40
C ARG A 14 13.20 -0.77 45.99
N GLN A 15 13.89 0.36 46.12
CA GLN A 15 13.47 1.61 45.52
C GLN A 15 13.58 1.49 44.00
N ILE A 16 12.59 2.04 43.29
CA ILE A 16 12.57 2.06 41.82
C ILE A 16 12.78 3.50 41.40
N GLU A 17 13.82 3.75 40.64
CA GLU A 17 14.26 5.08 40.23
C GLU A 17 14.55 5.09 38.72
N ALA A 18 14.29 6.22 38.06
CA ALA A 18 14.62 6.42 36.66
C ALA A 18 15.10 7.84 36.41
N ASP A 19 15.91 8.02 35.36
CA ASP A 19 16.27 9.31 34.80
C ASP A 19 16.49 9.17 33.28
N PHE A 20 16.77 10.29 32.61
CA PHE A 20 17.05 10.31 31.17
C PHE A 20 18.56 10.37 30.85
N SER A 21 19.41 9.85 31.74
CA SER A 21 20.88 9.83 31.58
C SER A 21 21.41 8.59 30.83
N GLY A 22 20.53 7.69 30.38
CA GLY A 22 20.89 6.41 29.73
C GLY A 22 21.67 6.52 28.41
N GLY A 23 21.93 7.72 27.90
CA GLY A 23 22.76 7.95 26.72
C GLY A 23 22.02 7.71 25.40
N HIS A 24 22.70 7.11 24.42
CA HIS A 24 22.18 6.90 23.07
C HIS A 24 21.39 5.60 22.98
N ILE A 25 20.15 5.64 23.49
CA ILE A 25 19.21 4.51 23.42
C ILE A 25 18.19 4.80 22.33
N THR A 26 17.89 3.79 21.50
CA THR A 26 16.86 3.85 20.46
C THR A 26 15.77 2.83 20.72
N SER A 27 14.61 3.05 20.12
CA SER A 27 13.53 2.06 19.97
C SER A 27 13.41 1.52 18.56
N ASP A 28 14.31 1.91 17.65
CA ASP A 28 14.17 1.74 16.20
C ASP A 28 15.37 1.03 15.58
N ALA A 29 16.05 0.18 16.34
CA ALA A 29 17.26 -0.51 15.89
C ALA A 29 17.02 -1.35 14.62
N GLY A 30 15.79 -1.83 14.44
CA GLY A 30 15.38 -2.59 13.26
C GLY A 30 15.28 -1.79 11.96
N LEU A 31 15.39 -0.45 12.00
CA LEU A 31 15.55 0.37 10.81
C LEU A 31 16.76 -0.03 9.95
N LEU A 32 17.76 -0.67 10.56
CA LEU A 32 18.89 -1.23 9.82
C LEU A 32 18.47 -2.35 8.84
N LEU A 33 17.40 -3.09 9.13
CA LEU A 33 16.86 -4.06 8.17
C LEU A 33 16.33 -3.36 6.92
N LEU A 34 15.61 -2.24 7.10
CA LEU A 34 15.10 -1.44 5.99
C LEU A 34 16.22 -0.75 5.23
N ARG A 35 17.31 -0.38 5.91
CA ARG A 35 18.54 0.10 5.26
C ARG A 35 19.08 -0.94 4.30
N GLU A 36 19.25 -2.20 4.71
CA GLU A 36 19.81 -3.23 3.82
C GLU A 36 18.87 -3.55 2.65
N VAL A 37 17.57 -3.63 2.91
CA VAL A 37 16.57 -3.77 1.84
C VAL A 37 16.62 -2.61 0.85
N ASP A 38 16.70 -1.36 1.34
CA ASP A 38 16.81 -0.19 0.48
C ASP A 38 18.15 -0.11 -0.25
N ASN A 39 19.24 -0.65 0.30
CA ASN A 39 20.52 -0.74 -0.40
C ASN A 39 20.44 -1.74 -1.57
N GLN A 40 19.76 -2.88 -1.40
CA GLN A 40 19.55 -3.87 -2.46
C GLN A 40 18.68 -3.32 -3.60
N HIS A 41 17.66 -2.52 -3.28
CA HIS A 41 16.66 -2.08 -4.26
C HIS A 41 16.78 -0.61 -4.69
N GLN A 42 17.59 0.18 -3.98
CA GLN A 42 17.86 1.60 -4.22
C GLN A 42 16.60 2.47 -4.33
N LEU A 43 15.52 2.11 -3.63
CA LEU A 43 14.21 2.74 -3.77
C LEU A 43 14.25 4.22 -3.40
N THR A 44 14.80 4.56 -2.23
CA THR A 44 14.86 5.95 -1.76
C THR A 44 15.85 6.79 -2.57
N GLN A 45 16.94 6.17 -3.04
CA GLN A 45 17.91 6.83 -3.92
C GLN A 45 17.28 7.18 -5.27
N ARG A 46 16.66 6.21 -5.94
CA ARG A 46 15.94 6.42 -7.20
C ARG A 46 14.81 7.43 -7.02
N LEU A 47 14.08 7.36 -5.91
CA LEU A 47 13.00 8.32 -5.62
C LEU A 47 13.53 9.75 -5.46
N ALA A 48 14.71 9.95 -4.87
CA ALA A 48 15.29 11.27 -4.77
C ALA A 48 15.64 11.89 -6.14
N THR A 49 15.98 11.06 -7.15
CA THR A 49 16.29 11.55 -8.51
C THR A 49 15.08 12.10 -9.27
N VAL A 50 13.86 11.81 -8.81
CA VAL A 50 12.64 12.31 -9.48
C VAL A 50 12.34 13.77 -9.11
N LEU A 51 13.00 14.28 -8.08
CA LEU A 51 12.87 15.63 -7.59
C LEU A 51 14.01 16.51 -8.09
N ASP A 52 13.67 17.71 -8.52
CA ASP A 52 14.66 18.73 -8.86
C ASP A 52 15.14 19.46 -7.60
N ASP A 53 16.45 19.47 -7.38
CA ASP A 53 17.06 20.14 -6.25
C ASP A 53 17.67 21.48 -6.65
N ALA A 54 16.82 22.51 -6.75
CA ALA A 54 17.24 23.87 -7.08
C ALA A 54 18.09 24.57 -5.98
N ARG A 55 18.50 23.87 -4.91
CA ARG A 55 19.37 24.46 -3.87
C ARG A 55 20.80 24.56 -4.39
N ASN A 56 21.53 25.59 -3.98
CA ASN A 56 22.97 25.69 -4.26
C ASN A 56 23.71 24.51 -3.60
N PRO A 57 24.37 23.62 -4.37
CA PRO A 57 25.01 22.41 -3.84
C PRO A 57 26.05 22.67 -2.74
N VAL A 58 26.74 23.82 -2.78
CA VAL A 58 27.77 24.19 -1.80
C VAL A 58 27.16 24.56 -0.44
N LEU A 59 25.88 24.95 -0.42
CA LEU A 59 25.15 25.32 0.80
C LEU A 59 24.24 24.19 1.31
N VAL A 60 24.25 23.02 0.66
CA VAL A 60 23.42 21.88 1.06
C VAL A 60 24.05 21.16 2.25
N ARG A 61 23.38 21.27 3.40
CA ARG A 61 23.72 20.47 4.60
C ARG A 61 23.14 19.05 4.56
N HIS A 62 21.92 18.90 4.06
CA HIS A 62 21.21 17.61 4.00
C HIS A 62 20.89 17.27 2.54
N LYS A 63 21.51 16.20 2.05
CA LYS A 63 21.28 15.69 0.69
C LYS A 63 19.82 15.29 0.52
N LEU A 64 19.29 15.45 -0.69
CA LEU A 64 17.90 15.13 -0.99
C LEU A 64 17.61 13.65 -0.74
N GLN A 65 18.52 12.76 -1.15
CA GLN A 65 18.45 11.33 -0.86
C GLN A 65 18.28 11.05 0.64
N THR A 66 19.12 11.65 1.49
CA THR A 66 19.05 11.49 2.94
C THR A 66 17.68 11.92 3.48
N MET A 67 17.14 13.05 3.02
CA MET A 67 15.82 13.54 3.47
C MET A 67 14.68 12.64 3.01
N ILE A 68 14.73 12.11 1.78
CA ILE A 68 13.73 11.15 1.28
C ILE A 68 13.80 9.84 2.06
N ARG A 69 15.00 9.28 2.24
CA ARG A 69 15.21 8.07 3.03
C ARG A 69 14.73 8.25 4.48
N GLN A 70 15.07 9.38 5.10
CA GLN A 70 14.61 9.74 6.44
C GLN A 70 13.08 9.74 6.54
N ARG A 71 12.36 10.30 5.54
CA ARG A 71 10.89 10.32 5.56
C ARG A 71 10.29 8.94 5.33
N VAL A 72 10.78 8.18 4.35
CA VAL A 72 10.28 6.83 4.07
C VAL A 72 10.51 5.92 5.28
N PHE A 73 11.69 5.98 5.90
CA PHE A 73 12.02 5.19 7.09
C PHE A 73 11.22 5.65 8.32
N GLY A 74 11.01 6.96 8.49
CA GLY A 74 10.13 7.50 9.53
C GLY A 74 8.72 6.92 9.44
N VAL A 75 8.09 6.98 8.25
CA VAL A 75 6.77 6.39 8.01
C VAL A 75 6.77 4.90 8.30
N ALA A 76 7.76 4.15 7.80
CA ALA A 76 7.88 2.72 8.05
C ALA A 76 8.05 2.36 9.54
N ALA A 77 8.73 3.23 10.31
CA ALA A 77 8.91 3.10 11.74
C ALA A 77 7.74 3.64 12.57
N GLY A 78 6.67 4.17 11.97
CA GLY A 78 5.52 4.66 12.76
C GLY A 78 5.56 6.14 13.12
N TYR A 79 6.30 6.94 12.35
CA TYR A 79 6.43 8.39 12.53
C TYR A 79 5.90 9.11 11.30
N GLU A 80 4.58 9.31 11.27
CA GLU A 80 3.90 9.90 10.13
C GLU A 80 4.20 11.39 9.95
N ASP A 81 4.41 12.11 11.07
CA ASP A 81 4.36 13.56 11.11
C ASP A 81 5.75 14.19 11.04
N LEU A 82 5.81 15.36 10.42
CA LEU A 82 7.08 16.10 10.36
C LEU A 82 7.56 16.55 11.75
N ASN A 83 6.65 16.73 12.71
CA ASN A 83 7.01 17.13 14.07
C ASN A 83 7.85 16.05 14.78
N ASP A 84 7.60 14.77 14.50
CA ASP A 84 8.37 13.66 15.07
C ASP A 84 9.86 13.78 14.71
N HIS A 85 10.14 14.29 13.51
CA HIS A 85 11.50 14.50 13.03
C HIS A 85 12.26 15.63 13.72
N GLU A 86 11.63 16.42 14.60
CA GLU A 86 12.40 17.34 15.45
C GLU A 86 13.18 16.59 16.52
N THR A 87 12.63 15.50 17.05
CA THR A 87 13.31 14.64 18.03
C THR A 87 14.08 13.52 17.32
N LEU A 88 13.46 12.83 16.37
CA LEU A 88 14.06 11.67 15.69
C LEU A 88 15.34 12.00 14.93
N ARG A 89 15.53 13.26 14.50
CA ARG A 89 16.76 13.67 13.83
C ARG A 89 18.03 13.43 14.65
N ALA A 90 17.90 13.34 15.97
CA ALA A 90 18.98 13.05 16.91
C ALA A 90 19.14 11.54 17.21
N ASP A 91 18.20 10.69 16.80
CA ASP A 91 18.28 9.26 16.99
C ASP A 91 19.41 8.66 16.14
N GLN A 92 20.39 8.03 16.81
CA GLN A 92 21.58 7.51 16.17
C GLN A 92 21.31 6.23 15.34
N ALA A 93 20.24 5.50 15.60
CA ALA A 93 19.88 4.36 14.75
C ALA A 93 19.31 4.85 13.42
N LEU A 94 18.42 5.85 13.43
CA LEU A 94 17.89 6.47 12.21
C LEU A 94 18.98 7.18 11.41
N GLN A 95 19.89 7.90 12.07
CA GLN A 95 21.08 8.46 11.41
C GLN A 95 21.89 7.37 10.70
N THR A 96 22.22 6.28 11.40
CA THR A 96 22.96 5.14 10.81
C THR A 96 22.18 4.51 9.65
N ALA A 97 20.88 4.30 9.82
CA ALA A 97 19.99 3.72 8.82
C ALA A 97 19.93 4.57 7.55
N THR A 98 19.99 5.90 7.70
CA THR A 98 20.00 6.84 6.57
C THR A 98 21.38 7.00 5.93
N GLY A 99 22.45 6.50 6.56
CA GLY A 99 23.82 6.59 6.09
C GLY A 99 24.56 7.85 6.57
N GLU A 100 24.09 8.46 7.67
CA GLU A 100 24.65 9.69 8.23
C GLU A 100 25.19 9.46 9.65
N GLU A 101 26.25 10.20 10.00
CA GLU A 101 26.80 10.25 11.36
C GLU A 101 26.38 11.53 12.10
N ALA A 102 25.87 12.52 11.37
CA ALA A 102 25.44 13.80 11.89
C ALA A 102 23.91 13.89 12.08
N ILE A 103 23.48 14.94 12.78
CA ILE A 103 22.06 15.24 12.99
C ILE A 103 21.32 15.34 11.65
N LEU A 104 20.14 14.72 11.56
CA LEU A 104 19.33 14.74 10.34
C LEU A 104 18.55 16.06 10.17
N ALA A 105 17.83 16.16 9.06
CA ALA A 105 16.97 17.28 8.77
C ALA A 105 15.81 17.35 9.78
N GLY A 106 15.58 18.52 10.36
CA GLY A 106 14.41 18.77 11.22
C GLY A 106 13.14 19.06 10.42
N LYS A 107 12.02 19.25 11.14
CA LYS A 107 10.67 19.35 10.56
C LYS A 107 10.54 20.40 9.46
N SER A 108 11.12 21.58 9.67
CA SER A 108 11.01 22.71 8.74
C SER A 108 11.74 22.46 7.43
N THR A 109 12.88 21.74 7.47
CA THR A 109 13.65 21.40 6.27
C THR A 109 12.93 20.36 5.43
N LEU A 110 12.41 19.32 6.08
CA LEU A 110 11.61 18.28 5.42
C LEU A 110 10.31 18.86 4.82
N CYS A 111 9.63 19.75 5.56
CA CYS A 111 8.44 20.44 5.07
C CYS A 111 8.71 21.21 3.76
N ARG A 112 9.80 21.99 3.72
CA ARG A 112 10.19 22.72 2.50
C ARG A 112 10.53 21.79 1.34
N MET A 113 11.12 20.61 1.61
CA MET A 113 11.40 19.61 0.59
C MET A 113 10.10 19.06 0.00
N GLU A 114 9.17 18.59 0.83
CA GLU A 114 7.89 18.02 0.36
C GLU A 114 6.99 19.06 -0.34
N GLN A 115 7.15 20.35 -0.02
CA GLN A 115 6.41 21.45 -0.65
C GLN A 115 6.90 21.84 -2.05
N ARG A 116 8.08 21.36 -2.48
CA ARG A 116 8.62 21.58 -3.82
C ARG A 116 8.18 20.53 -4.84
N VAL A 117 7.52 19.48 -4.37
CA VAL A 117 7.05 18.39 -5.22
C VAL A 117 5.97 18.90 -6.15
N ASP A 118 6.12 18.59 -7.43
CA ASP A 118 5.17 18.91 -8.48
C ASP A 118 4.54 17.65 -9.10
N ARG A 119 3.70 17.87 -10.11
CA ARG A 119 3.05 16.79 -10.84
C ARG A 119 4.05 15.86 -11.54
N GLN A 120 5.14 16.40 -12.10
CA GLN A 120 6.09 15.62 -12.88
C GLN A 120 6.87 14.66 -11.99
N ALA A 121 7.30 15.12 -10.83
CA ALA A 121 7.93 14.29 -9.80
C ALA A 121 7.00 13.14 -9.36
N VAL A 122 5.71 13.42 -9.15
CA VAL A 122 4.71 12.40 -8.79
C VAL A 122 4.56 11.34 -9.89
N VAL A 123 4.52 11.75 -11.16
CA VAL A 123 4.44 10.80 -12.29
C VAL A 123 5.68 9.92 -12.35
N LYS A 124 6.88 10.51 -12.29
CA LYS A 124 8.15 9.78 -12.27
C LYS A 124 8.27 8.83 -11.07
N ALA A 125 7.75 9.21 -9.90
CA ALA A 125 7.72 8.35 -8.73
C ALA A 125 6.82 7.11 -8.93
N HIS A 126 5.69 7.26 -9.62
CA HIS A 126 4.87 6.11 -10.02
C HIS A 126 5.57 5.23 -11.05
N GLU A 127 6.20 5.82 -12.07
CA GLU A 127 6.99 5.08 -13.07
C GLU A 127 8.11 4.27 -12.41
N LEU A 128 8.75 4.80 -11.37
CA LEU A 128 9.73 4.06 -10.55
C LEU A 128 9.11 2.80 -9.94
N LEU A 129 7.92 2.87 -9.34
CA LEU A 129 7.23 1.68 -8.82
C LEU A 129 6.95 0.65 -9.94
N TRP A 130 6.63 1.11 -11.16
CA TRP A 130 6.38 0.23 -12.29
C TRP A 130 7.66 -0.44 -12.78
N HIS A 131 8.76 0.30 -12.93
CA HIS A 131 10.07 -0.27 -13.25
C HIS A 131 10.47 -1.30 -12.20
N HIS A 132 10.34 -0.94 -10.92
CA HIS A 132 10.65 -1.83 -9.81
C HIS A 132 9.79 -3.12 -9.83
N PHE A 133 8.52 -3.02 -10.21
CA PHE A 133 7.66 -4.19 -10.39
C PHE A 133 8.16 -5.12 -11.51
N ILE A 134 8.58 -4.57 -12.66
CA ILE A 134 9.15 -5.36 -13.75
C ILE A 134 10.47 -6.03 -13.32
N GLU A 135 11.38 -5.26 -12.72
CA GLU A 135 12.72 -5.70 -12.28
C GLU A 135 12.69 -6.86 -11.28
N GLN A 136 11.59 -7.01 -10.54
CA GLN A 136 11.43 -8.09 -9.54
C GLN A 136 11.06 -9.45 -10.13
N HIS A 137 10.75 -9.51 -11.43
CA HIS A 137 10.40 -10.75 -12.09
C HIS A 137 11.57 -11.16 -12.98
N GLU A 138 12.17 -12.32 -12.67
CA GLU A 138 13.23 -12.90 -13.50
C GLU A 138 12.75 -13.22 -14.92
N THR A 139 11.48 -13.63 -15.05
CA THR A 139 10.84 -13.90 -16.34
C THR A 139 9.45 -13.27 -16.41
N PRO A 140 8.99 -12.87 -17.61
CA PRO A 140 7.64 -12.34 -17.78
C PRO A 140 6.58 -13.35 -17.33
N PRO A 141 5.68 -12.98 -16.40
CA PRO A 141 4.60 -13.87 -15.98
C PRO A 141 3.62 -14.14 -17.12
N LYS A 142 2.98 -15.31 -17.12
CA LYS A 142 1.96 -15.65 -18.14
C LYS A 142 0.73 -14.76 -18.05
N GLU A 143 0.33 -14.41 -16.83
CA GLU A 143 -0.80 -13.52 -16.54
C GLU A 143 -0.46 -12.64 -15.35
N ILE A 144 -0.95 -11.39 -15.41
CA ILE A 144 -1.04 -10.49 -14.25
C ILE A 144 -2.46 -9.99 -14.10
N VAL A 145 -2.86 -9.74 -12.86
CA VAL A 145 -4.15 -9.13 -12.52
C VAL A 145 -3.88 -7.77 -11.89
N LEU A 146 -4.45 -6.73 -12.50
CA LEU A 146 -4.40 -5.36 -12.01
C LEU A 146 -5.70 -5.08 -11.26
N ASP A 147 -5.60 -5.08 -9.93
CA ASP A 147 -6.70 -4.80 -9.02
C ASP A 147 -6.83 -3.30 -8.80
N PHE A 148 -8.01 -2.74 -9.09
CA PHE A 148 -8.33 -1.33 -8.88
C PHE A 148 -9.35 -1.19 -7.75
N ASP A 149 -9.04 -0.35 -6.76
CA ASP A 149 -9.99 0.13 -5.77
C ASP A 149 -9.84 1.63 -5.52
N GLY A 150 -10.90 2.21 -4.96
CA GLY A 150 -10.84 3.51 -4.29
C GLY A 150 -11.27 3.37 -2.84
N THR A 151 -10.67 4.18 -1.97
CA THR A 151 -11.11 4.32 -0.58
C THR A 151 -11.07 5.79 -0.20
N ASP A 152 -11.87 6.18 0.79
CA ASP A 152 -11.89 7.53 1.31
C ASP A 152 -10.66 7.82 2.19
N VAL A 153 -10.23 9.08 2.16
CA VAL A 153 -9.25 9.63 3.09
C VAL A 153 -9.87 10.87 3.71
N PRO A 154 -10.17 10.86 5.03
CA PRO A 154 -10.73 12.01 5.71
C PRO A 154 -9.87 13.26 5.55
N VAL A 155 -10.53 14.39 5.31
CA VAL A 155 -9.89 15.70 5.12
C VAL A 155 -10.27 16.62 6.27
N HIS A 156 -9.25 17.21 6.89
CA HIS A 156 -9.39 18.15 8.00
C HIS A 156 -9.08 19.58 7.55
N GLY A 157 -9.81 20.56 8.10
CA GLY A 157 -9.68 21.97 7.70
C GLY A 157 -10.18 22.25 6.28
N ASP A 158 -9.73 23.35 5.69
CA ASP A 158 -10.15 23.82 4.36
C ASP A 158 -9.11 23.51 3.28
N GLN A 159 -8.81 22.22 3.13
CA GLN A 159 -7.84 21.79 2.14
C GLN A 159 -8.39 21.87 0.70
N PRO A 160 -7.52 22.10 -0.30
CA PRO A 160 -7.91 22.16 -1.71
C PRO A 160 -8.55 20.86 -2.20
N GLY A 161 -9.68 20.95 -2.91
CA GLY A 161 -10.33 19.78 -3.50
C GLY A 161 -11.08 18.90 -2.49
N LYS A 162 -11.32 19.41 -1.28
CA LYS A 162 -12.20 18.82 -0.28
C LYS A 162 -13.65 18.80 -0.78
N PHE A 163 -14.30 17.64 -0.73
CA PHE A 163 -15.73 17.51 -1.01
C PHE A 163 -16.38 16.56 0.01
N PHE A 164 -17.64 16.83 0.32
CA PHE A 164 -18.46 15.92 1.11
C PHE A 164 -18.86 14.71 0.26
N ASN A 165 -18.65 13.51 0.78
CA ASN A 165 -19.09 12.28 0.15
C ASN A 165 -20.23 11.67 0.99
N ALA A 166 -21.41 11.52 0.39
CA ALA A 166 -22.60 11.04 1.10
C ALA A 166 -22.53 9.55 1.50
N TYR A 167 -21.76 8.73 0.77
CA TYR A 167 -21.58 7.32 1.12
C TYR A 167 -20.72 7.17 2.38
N TYR A 168 -19.62 7.93 2.47
CA TYR A 168 -18.73 7.92 3.63
C TYR A 168 -19.17 8.88 4.76
N ASN A 169 -20.15 9.74 4.48
CA ASN A 169 -20.73 10.71 5.40
C ASN A 169 -19.72 11.70 6.03
N HIS A 170 -18.69 12.11 5.28
CA HIS A 170 -17.75 13.14 5.71
C HIS A 170 -17.02 13.77 4.51
N HIS A 171 -16.20 14.78 4.80
CA HIS A 171 -15.35 15.41 3.80
C HIS A 171 -14.07 14.60 3.59
N CYS A 172 -13.83 14.13 2.36
CA CYS A 172 -12.71 13.26 2.07
C CYS A 172 -12.09 13.52 0.70
N TYR A 173 -10.87 13.01 0.52
CA TYR A 173 -10.34 12.64 -0.78
C TYR A 173 -10.70 11.19 -1.08
N PHE A 174 -10.49 10.76 -2.33
CA PHE A 174 -10.83 9.42 -2.79
C PHE A 174 -9.68 8.80 -3.62
N PRO A 175 -8.51 8.52 -3.02
CA PRO A 175 -7.38 7.94 -3.74
C PRO A 175 -7.76 6.66 -4.49
N LEU A 176 -7.21 6.49 -5.69
CA LEU A 176 -7.24 5.25 -6.46
C LEU A 176 -5.98 4.45 -6.15
N TYR A 177 -6.15 3.20 -5.76
CA TYR A 177 -5.08 2.23 -5.64
C TYR A 177 -5.11 1.25 -6.80
N VAL A 178 -3.91 0.88 -7.27
CA VAL A 178 -3.74 -0.24 -8.21
C VAL A 178 -2.67 -1.18 -7.67
N PHE A 179 -3.06 -2.44 -7.48
CA PHE A 179 -2.17 -3.51 -7.05
C PHE A 179 -2.05 -4.61 -8.10
N CYS A 180 -0.90 -5.27 -8.14
CA CYS A 180 -0.75 -6.59 -8.76
C CYS A 180 -0.31 -7.56 -7.66
N GLY A 181 -1.23 -8.35 -7.13
CA GLY A 181 -0.98 -9.11 -5.89
C GLY A 181 -0.58 -8.18 -4.75
N ARG A 182 0.64 -8.35 -4.22
CA ARG A 182 1.19 -7.48 -3.16
C ARG A 182 2.01 -6.30 -3.68
N HIS A 183 2.13 -6.12 -4.99
CA HIS A 183 2.91 -5.02 -5.57
C HIS A 183 2.02 -3.80 -5.75
N LEU A 184 2.34 -2.71 -5.04
CA LEU A 184 1.68 -1.42 -5.25
C LEU A 184 2.22 -0.77 -6.53
N LEU A 185 1.32 -0.49 -7.48
CA LEU A 185 1.67 0.17 -8.73
C LEU A 185 1.19 1.62 -8.77
N VAL A 186 0.05 1.91 -8.13
CA VAL A 186 -0.53 3.26 -8.11
C VAL A 186 -1.19 3.56 -6.79
N ASN A 187 -0.96 4.77 -6.27
CA ASN A 187 -1.69 5.38 -5.16
C ASN A 187 -1.96 6.86 -5.49
N TYR A 188 -2.99 7.08 -6.28
CA TYR A 188 -3.26 8.38 -6.90
C TYR A 188 -4.42 9.09 -6.20
N LEU A 189 -4.13 10.21 -5.55
CA LEU A 189 -5.09 11.07 -4.85
C LEU A 189 -6.09 11.68 -5.84
N ARG A 190 -7.36 11.67 -5.46
CA ARG A 190 -8.46 12.27 -6.25
C ARG A 190 -9.42 13.01 -5.33
N THR A 191 -10.15 13.95 -5.90
CA THR A 191 -11.29 14.56 -5.20
C THR A 191 -12.44 13.56 -5.10
N SER A 192 -13.23 13.64 -4.03
CA SER A 192 -14.34 12.69 -3.78
C SER A 192 -15.65 13.04 -4.48
N ASN A 193 -15.75 14.19 -5.15
CA ASN A 193 -16.97 14.61 -5.87
C ASN A 193 -17.21 13.91 -7.21
N ARG A 194 -16.45 12.85 -7.52
CA ARG A 194 -16.50 12.17 -8.82
C ARG A 194 -16.64 10.67 -8.59
N SER A 195 -17.16 9.98 -9.61
CA SER A 195 -17.33 8.53 -9.58
C SER A 195 -16.02 7.78 -9.35
N ASP A 196 -16.10 6.61 -8.72
CA ASP A 196 -14.98 5.73 -8.37
C ASP A 196 -14.09 5.33 -9.57
N SER A 197 -14.68 5.22 -10.75
CA SER A 197 -13.96 4.95 -12.01
C SER A 197 -13.21 6.12 -12.65
N ARG A 198 -13.28 7.35 -12.08
CA ARG A 198 -12.68 8.52 -12.72
C ARG A 198 -11.16 8.38 -12.73
N HIS A 199 -10.56 8.65 -13.89
CA HIS A 199 -9.13 8.47 -14.21
C HIS A 199 -8.66 7.00 -14.28
N SER A 200 -9.44 6.01 -13.83
CA SER A 200 -9.07 4.59 -13.88
C SER A 200 -8.74 4.11 -15.28
N TRP A 201 -9.49 4.57 -16.30
CA TRP A 201 -9.18 4.29 -17.70
C TRP A 201 -7.81 4.82 -18.14
N ALA A 202 -7.47 6.05 -17.79
CA ALA A 202 -6.19 6.64 -18.17
C ALA A 202 -5.03 5.92 -17.46
N ILE A 203 -5.22 5.59 -16.19
CA ILE A 203 -4.22 4.86 -15.38
C ILE A 203 -4.02 3.44 -15.90
N LEU A 204 -5.10 2.71 -16.19
CA LEU A 204 -5.02 1.39 -16.81
C LEU A 204 -4.28 1.44 -18.15
N ALA A 205 -4.59 2.43 -18.99
CA ALA A 205 -3.94 2.59 -20.28
C ALA A 205 -2.43 2.88 -20.14
N LEU A 206 -2.04 3.71 -19.18
CA LEU A 206 -0.63 4.00 -18.89
C LEU A 206 0.11 2.74 -18.42
N LEU A 207 -0.45 2.03 -17.43
CA LEU A 207 0.13 0.80 -16.89
C LEU A 207 0.28 -0.27 -17.97
N VAL A 208 -0.78 -0.55 -18.74
CA VAL A 208 -0.74 -1.55 -19.81
C VAL A 208 0.26 -1.18 -20.88
N LYS A 209 0.31 0.10 -21.29
CA LYS A 209 1.29 0.57 -22.28
C LYS A 209 2.71 0.42 -21.77
N PHE A 210 2.96 0.71 -20.50
CA PHE A 210 4.26 0.55 -19.87
C PHE A 210 4.66 -0.93 -19.78
N ILE A 211 3.81 -1.77 -19.19
CA ILE A 211 4.08 -3.20 -18.97
C ILE A 211 4.38 -3.91 -20.29
N ARG A 212 3.62 -3.60 -21.36
CA ARG A 212 3.83 -4.22 -22.68
C ARG A 212 5.14 -3.87 -23.38
N GLN A 213 5.84 -2.82 -22.94
CA GLN A 213 7.19 -2.53 -23.43
C GLN A 213 8.18 -3.62 -23.00
N TYR A 214 7.91 -4.29 -21.88
CA TYR A 214 8.75 -5.35 -21.32
C TYR A 214 8.13 -6.74 -21.55
N TRP A 215 6.81 -6.84 -21.41
CA TRP A 215 6.06 -8.09 -21.38
C TRP A 215 4.99 -8.12 -22.46
N THR A 216 5.41 -8.31 -23.72
CA THR A 216 4.53 -8.22 -24.89
C THR A 216 3.42 -9.28 -24.90
N ASN A 217 3.71 -10.48 -24.39
CA ASN A 217 2.80 -11.63 -24.45
C ASN A 217 2.09 -11.93 -23.12
N THR A 218 2.39 -11.19 -22.05
CA THR A 218 1.74 -11.38 -20.75
C THR A 218 0.27 -10.99 -20.85
N ARG A 219 -0.61 -11.91 -20.45
CA ARG A 219 -2.04 -11.64 -20.35
C ARG A 219 -2.29 -10.65 -19.20
N ILE A 220 -3.00 -9.56 -19.47
CA ILE A 220 -3.33 -8.56 -18.45
C ILE A 220 -4.83 -8.62 -18.18
N VAL A 221 -5.19 -8.82 -16.92
CA VAL A 221 -6.58 -8.81 -16.46
C VAL A 221 -6.82 -7.58 -15.60
N PHE A 222 -7.77 -6.74 -15.99
CA PHE A 222 -8.30 -5.66 -15.16
C PHE A 222 -9.38 -6.20 -14.21
N ARG A 223 -9.18 -6.04 -12.90
CA ARG A 223 -10.16 -6.47 -11.89
C ARG A 223 -10.58 -5.31 -11.00
N GLY A 224 -11.88 -5.20 -10.74
CA GLY A 224 -12.44 -4.09 -9.96
C GLY A 224 -13.87 -4.37 -9.52
N ASP A 225 -14.39 -3.57 -8.61
CA ASP A 225 -15.76 -3.69 -8.13
C ASP A 225 -16.78 -3.05 -9.11
N SER A 226 -18.04 -2.94 -8.66
CA SER A 226 -19.11 -2.32 -9.43
C SER A 226 -18.89 -0.82 -9.69
N GLY A 227 -17.99 -0.13 -9.01
CA GLY A 227 -17.62 1.25 -9.32
C GLY A 227 -16.94 1.39 -10.69
N PHE A 228 -16.41 0.30 -11.26
CA PHE A 228 -15.49 0.34 -12.40
C PHE A 228 -16.02 -0.17 -13.75
N TYR A 229 -17.26 -0.65 -13.89
CA TYR A 229 -17.75 -1.18 -15.18
C TYR A 229 -18.13 -0.12 -16.25
N ARG A 230 -17.49 1.06 -16.25
CA ARG A 230 -17.85 2.16 -17.16
C ARG A 230 -17.67 1.76 -18.64
N PRO A 231 -18.62 2.12 -19.54
CA PRO A 231 -18.55 1.73 -20.95
C PRO A 231 -17.23 2.09 -21.65
N ARG A 232 -16.67 3.27 -21.36
CA ARG A 232 -15.39 3.73 -21.93
C ARG A 232 -14.21 2.87 -21.49
N LEU A 233 -14.21 2.40 -20.24
CA LEU A 233 -13.15 1.56 -19.70
C LEU A 233 -13.21 0.18 -20.35
N LEU A 234 -14.37 -0.47 -20.31
CA LEU A 234 -14.55 -1.80 -20.91
C LEU A 234 -14.27 -1.79 -22.42
N SER A 235 -14.77 -0.79 -23.16
CA SER A 235 -14.51 -0.66 -24.60
C SER A 235 -13.04 -0.37 -24.94
N TRP A 236 -12.27 0.17 -23.99
CA TRP A 236 -10.83 0.31 -24.18
C TRP A 236 -10.12 -1.01 -23.93
N CYS A 237 -10.53 -1.78 -22.89
CA CYS A 237 -9.99 -3.12 -22.64
C CYS A 237 -10.18 -4.03 -23.86
N ASP A 238 -11.39 -4.06 -24.45
CA ASP A 238 -11.71 -4.84 -25.65
C ASP A 238 -10.75 -4.51 -26.82
N ARG A 239 -10.53 -3.21 -27.08
CA ARG A 239 -9.68 -2.74 -28.19
C ARG A 239 -8.19 -2.98 -27.97
N ASN A 240 -7.79 -3.23 -26.73
CA ASN A 240 -6.38 -3.34 -26.36
C ASN A 240 -6.04 -4.74 -25.86
N ASN A 241 -6.85 -5.78 -26.10
CA ASN A 241 -6.59 -7.14 -25.62
C ASN A 241 -6.26 -7.19 -24.11
N VAL A 242 -7.05 -6.46 -23.31
CA VAL A 242 -6.99 -6.52 -21.84
C VAL A 242 -8.24 -7.24 -21.39
N ASP A 243 -8.05 -8.35 -20.70
CA ASP A 243 -9.15 -9.08 -20.09
C ASP A 243 -9.72 -8.29 -18.92
N TYR A 244 -10.96 -8.55 -18.52
CA TYR A 244 -11.50 -7.94 -17.32
C TYR A 244 -12.44 -8.87 -16.54
N LEU A 245 -12.44 -8.69 -15.22
CA LEU A 245 -13.39 -9.27 -14.27
C LEU A 245 -13.88 -8.17 -13.33
N VAL A 246 -15.11 -7.69 -13.54
CA VAL A 246 -15.59 -6.46 -12.88
C VAL A 246 -16.94 -6.72 -12.23
N GLY A 247 -17.14 -6.24 -11.01
CA GLY A 247 -18.45 -6.29 -10.37
C GLY A 247 -19.51 -5.58 -11.21
N LEU A 248 -20.76 -6.06 -11.15
CA LEU A 248 -21.87 -5.44 -11.85
C LEU A 248 -23.01 -5.19 -10.87
N SER A 249 -23.45 -3.93 -10.75
CA SER A 249 -24.57 -3.57 -9.88
C SER A 249 -25.86 -4.23 -10.34
N LYS A 250 -26.66 -4.68 -9.37
CA LYS A 250 -27.98 -5.28 -9.63
C LYS A 250 -28.88 -4.27 -10.33
N ASN A 251 -29.70 -4.74 -11.26
CA ASN A 251 -30.79 -3.98 -11.85
C ASN A 251 -31.95 -4.92 -12.20
N SER A 252 -33.13 -4.36 -12.47
CA SER A 252 -34.35 -5.13 -12.73
C SER A 252 -34.22 -6.10 -13.90
N ARG A 253 -33.45 -5.76 -14.95
CA ARG A 253 -33.21 -6.66 -16.09
C ARG A 253 -32.34 -7.84 -15.68
N LEU A 254 -31.22 -7.60 -14.99
CA LEU A 254 -30.34 -8.69 -14.52
C LEU A 254 -31.06 -9.64 -13.56
N LEU A 255 -31.91 -9.10 -12.68
CA LEU A 255 -32.72 -9.92 -11.77
C LEU A 255 -33.73 -10.77 -12.55
N LYS A 256 -34.36 -10.21 -13.60
CA LYS A 256 -35.27 -10.95 -14.47
C LYS A 256 -34.56 -12.08 -15.22
N GLU A 257 -33.34 -11.84 -15.72
CA GLU A 257 -32.54 -12.87 -16.41
C GLU A 257 -32.23 -14.08 -15.54
N VAL A 258 -32.13 -13.90 -14.21
CA VAL A 258 -31.79 -14.97 -13.27
C VAL A 258 -32.96 -15.46 -12.45
N ASP A 259 -34.19 -15.07 -12.78
CA ASP A 259 -35.38 -15.43 -12.00
C ASP A 259 -35.60 -16.95 -11.95
N VAL A 260 -35.62 -17.60 -13.12
CA VAL A 260 -35.76 -19.06 -13.23
C VAL A 260 -34.58 -19.80 -12.57
N PRO A 261 -33.30 -19.47 -12.86
CA PRO A 261 -32.17 -20.04 -12.12
C PRO A 261 -32.26 -19.85 -10.59
N SER A 262 -32.73 -18.69 -10.13
CA SER A 262 -32.87 -18.41 -8.68
C SER A 262 -33.96 -19.26 -8.04
N MET A 263 -35.06 -19.55 -8.74
CA MET A 263 -36.09 -20.48 -8.27
C MET A 263 -35.53 -21.89 -8.05
N LEU A 264 -34.64 -22.36 -8.93
CA LEU A 264 -33.97 -23.66 -8.76
C LEU A 264 -33.08 -23.70 -7.51
N VAL A 265 -32.32 -22.63 -7.28
CA VAL A 265 -31.48 -22.51 -6.07
C VAL A 265 -32.33 -22.47 -4.80
N ARG A 266 -33.45 -21.73 -4.82
CA ARG A 266 -34.40 -21.68 -3.70
C ARG A 266 -35.04 -23.03 -3.44
N LYS A 267 -35.45 -23.75 -4.49
CA LYS A 267 -35.99 -25.11 -4.34
C LYS A 267 -34.98 -26.05 -3.69
N ALA A 268 -33.74 -26.03 -4.15
CA ALA A 268 -32.66 -26.82 -3.53
C ALA A 268 -32.41 -26.44 -2.06
N HIS A 269 -32.47 -25.14 -1.72
CA HIS A 269 -32.38 -24.69 -0.32
C HIS A 269 -33.54 -25.23 0.53
N ASN A 270 -34.78 -25.16 0.03
CA ASN A 270 -35.95 -25.68 0.75
C ASN A 270 -35.90 -27.20 0.95
N GLU A 271 -35.28 -27.94 0.03
CA GLU A 271 -35.11 -29.40 0.12
C GLU A 271 -33.99 -29.81 1.07
N LEU A 272 -32.86 -29.08 1.06
CA LEU A 272 -31.66 -29.41 1.85
C LEU A 272 -31.67 -28.79 3.26
N GLY A 273 -32.41 -27.70 3.47
CA GLY A 273 -32.40 -26.92 4.71
C GLY A 273 -31.10 -26.13 4.95
N GLU A 274 -30.12 -26.23 4.04
CA GLU A 274 -28.82 -25.57 4.14
C GLU A 274 -28.66 -24.48 3.10
N LYS A 275 -27.73 -23.55 3.33
CA LYS A 275 -27.39 -22.49 2.38
C LYS A 275 -26.90 -23.06 1.05
N VAL A 276 -27.61 -22.76 -0.04
CA VAL A 276 -27.24 -23.22 -1.39
C VAL A 276 -26.66 -22.06 -2.21
N CYS A 277 -25.57 -22.34 -2.92
CA CYS A 277 -24.96 -21.39 -3.86
C CYS A 277 -24.80 -22.04 -5.24
N ALA A 278 -25.13 -21.30 -6.29
CA ALA A 278 -24.90 -21.71 -7.67
C ALA A 278 -24.36 -20.55 -8.50
N THR A 279 -23.75 -20.87 -9.64
CA THR A 279 -23.40 -19.85 -10.65
C THR A 279 -24.23 -20.06 -11.90
N TYR A 280 -24.68 -18.96 -12.49
CA TYR A 280 -25.41 -18.93 -13.74
C TYR A 280 -24.78 -17.92 -14.68
N ARG A 281 -24.57 -18.28 -15.94
CA ARG A 281 -23.86 -17.46 -16.90
C ARG A 281 -24.74 -17.20 -18.11
N PHE A 282 -24.77 -15.95 -18.55
CA PHE A 282 -25.57 -15.49 -19.69
C PHE A 282 -24.88 -14.31 -20.39
N GLN A 283 -25.34 -13.96 -21.58
CA GLN A 283 -24.89 -12.75 -22.26
C GLN A 283 -25.83 -11.59 -21.93
N TYR A 284 -25.25 -10.42 -21.67
CA TYR A 284 -25.99 -9.20 -21.39
C TYR A 284 -25.36 -8.02 -22.12
N GLN A 285 -26.22 -7.14 -22.64
CA GLN A 285 -25.79 -5.90 -23.28
C GLN A 285 -26.60 -4.73 -22.71
N ALA A 286 -25.92 -3.84 -21.99
CA ALA A 286 -26.49 -2.53 -21.68
C ALA A 286 -26.58 -1.70 -22.97
N HIS A 287 -27.57 -0.82 -23.08
CA HIS A 287 -27.74 0.06 -24.24
C HIS A 287 -26.49 0.93 -24.53
N THR A 288 -25.72 1.26 -23.50
CA THR A 288 -24.49 2.06 -23.61
C THR A 288 -23.27 1.25 -24.06
N TRP A 289 -23.40 -0.07 -24.24
CA TRP A 289 -22.32 -0.95 -24.66
C TRP A 289 -22.42 -1.29 -26.14
N LYS A 290 -21.28 -1.36 -26.80
CA LYS A 290 -21.19 -1.69 -28.24
C LYS A 290 -21.47 -3.15 -28.56
N HIS A 291 -21.14 -4.05 -27.64
CA HIS A 291 -21.24 -5.51 -27.81
C HIS A 291 -21.75 -6.17 -26.53
N PRO A 292 -22.39 -7.36 -26.63
CA PRO A 292 -22.75 -8.15 -25.48
C PRO A 292 -21.52 -8.63 -24.71
N ARG A 293 -21.67 -8.82 -23.40
CA ARG A 293 -20.62 -9.29 -22.50
C ARG A 293 -21.12 -10.48 -21.69
N TRP A 294 -20.21 -11.36 -21.28
CA TRP A 294 -20.55 -12.45 -20.37
C TRP A 294 -20.81 -11.91 -18.98
N VAL A 295 -21.96 -12.25 -18.43
CA VAL A 295 -22.31 -12.01 -17.02
C VAL A 295 -22.33 -13.35 -16.31
N ILE A 296 -21.67 -13.39 -15.16
CA ILE A 296 -21.75 -14.51 -14.22
C ILE A 296 -22.54 -14.00 -13.03
N ALA A 297 -23.68 -14.61 -12.79
CA ALA A 297 -24.48 -14.43 -11.60
C ALA A 297 -24.10 -15.49 -10.59
N ARG A 298 -23.72 -15.07 -9.39
CA ARG A 298 -23.63 -15.91 -8.22
C ARG A 298 -24.94 -15.81 -7.46
N LEU A 299 -25.69 -16.90 -7.46
CA LEU A 299 -26.98 -17.04 -6.83
C LEU A 299 -26.77 -17.72 -5.48
N GLU A 300 -27.37 -17.16 -4.44
CA GLU A 300 -27.28 -17.65 -3.07
C GLU A 300 -28.67 -17.57 -2.48
N GLU A 301 -29.14 -18.66 -1.88
CA GLU A 301 -30.31 -18.70 -1.00
C GLU A 301 -29.87 -19.24 0.36
N GLY A 302 -30.31 -18.58 1.42
CA GLY A 302 -30.13 -19.00 2.80
C GLY A 302 -31.17 -18.31 3.69
N GLU A 303 -30.95 -18.33 5.00
CA GLU A 303 -31.92 -17.81 5.99
C GLU A 303 -32.32 -16.35 5.78
N LEU A 304 -31.41 -15.51 5.26
CA LEU A 304 -31.66 -14.09 4.97
C LEU A 304 -32.31 -13.85 3.58
N GLY A 305 -32.68 -14.92 2.88
CA GLY A 305 -33.27 -14.89 1.55
C GLY A 305 -32.24 -14.79 0.41
N ALA A 306 -32.76 -14.49 -0.78
CA ALA A 306 -32.00 -14.46 -2.02
C ALA A 306 -30.96 -13.32 -2.08
N ASN A 307 -29.70 -13.66 -2.42
CA ASN A 307 -28.63 -12.68 -2.57
C ASN A 307 -27.85 -12.82 -3.89
N PRO A 308 -28.48 -12.52 -5.04
CA PRO A 308 -27.81 -12.61 -6.33
C PRO A 308 -26.73 -11.53 -6.45
N ARG A 309 -25.53 -11.90 -6.93
CA ARG A 309 -24.43 -10.98 -7.24
C ARG A 309 -23.98 -11.20 -8.67
N PHE A 310 -23.56 -10.15 -9.36
CA PHE A 310 -23.21 -10.22 -10.78
C PHE A 310 -21.78 -9.72 -11.01
N ILE A 311 -21.08 -10.38 -11.92
CA ILE A 311 -19.79 -9.93 -12.44
C ILE A 311 -19.79 -9.99 -13.96
N LEU A 312 -19.06 -9.07 -14.59
CA LEU A 312 -18.73 -9.08 -16.00
C LEU A 312 -17.41 -9.80 -16.22
N SER A 313 -17.36 -10.63 -17.26
CA SER A 313 -16.14 -11.25 -17.76
C SER A 313 -15.93 -10.91 -19.24
N SER A 314 -14.69 -10.63 -19.63
CA SER A 314 -14.30 -10.61 -21.05
C SER A 314 -14.18 -12.01 -21.65
N ARG A 315 -14.03 -13.03 -20.80
CA ARG A 315 -13.74 -14.41 -21.20
C ARG A 315 -14.90 -15.35 -20.91
N TYR A 316 -15.00 -16.39 -21.73
CA TYR A 316 -15.83 -17.54 -21.45
C TYR A 316 -15.01 -18.58 -20.67
N ASP A 317 -15.38 -18.82 -19.41
CA ASP A 317 -14.79 -19.85 -18.54
C ASP A 317 -15.83 -20.24 -17.48
N ASP A 318 -15.57 -21.32 -16.73
CA ASP A 318 -16.46 -21.83 -15.68
C ASP A 318 -16.87 -20.73 -14.68
N GLY A 319 -18.16 -20.70 -14.32
CA GLY A 319 -18.73 -19.65 -13.48
C GLY A 319 -18.19 -19.68 -12.05
N VAL A 320 -17.93 -20.87 -11.51
CA VAL A 320 -17.36 -21.04 -10.17
C VAL A 320 -15.93 -20.52 -10.16
N LYS A 321 -15.12 -20.90 -11.15
CA LYS A 321 -13.75 -20.42 -11.33
C LYS A 321 -13.68 -18.90 -11.48
N LEU A 322 -14.49 -18.32 -12.38
CA LEU A 322 -14.50 -16.88 -12.62
C LEU A 322 -14.93 -16.09 -11.38
N TYR A 323 -15.92 -16.57 -10.64
CA TYR A 323 -16.44 -15.87 -9.47
C TYR A 323 -15.59 -16.12 -8.21
N TYR A 324 -15.46 -17.37 -7.78
CA TYR A 324 -14.88 -17.72 -6.47
C TYR A 324 -13.35 -17.71 -6.49
N GLU A 325 -12.71 -18.23 -7.54
CA GLU A 325 -11.25 -18.32 -7.59
C GLU A 325 -10.62 -17.03 -8.11
N GLN A 326 -11.22 -16.42 -9.14
CA GLN A 326 -10.66 -15.24 -9.79
C GLN A 326 -11.25 -13.94 -9.25
N TYR A 327 -12.56 -13.73 -9.28
CA TYR A 327 -13.12 -12.43 -8.89
C TYR A 327 -13.01 -12.17 -7.37
N CYS A 328 -13.34 -13.14 -6.52
CA CYS A 328 -13.31 -12.98 -5.06
C CYS A 328 -11.90 -12.72 -4.51
N ALA A 329 -10.83 -13.11 -5.22
CA ALA A 329 -9.47 -12.77 -4.84
C ALA A 329 -9.20 -11.24 -4.83
N ARG A 330 -10.07 -10.43 -5.46
CA ARG A 330 -10.08 -8.97 -5.30
C ARG A 330 -10.17 -8.53 -3.84
N GLY A 331 -10.80 -9.33 -2.97
CA GLY A 331 -10.94 -9.02 -1.54
C GLY A 331 -9.60 -8.82 -0.80
N ASP A 332 -8.50 -9.40 -1.29
CA ASP A 332 -7.18 -9.16 -0.67
C ASP A 332 -6.73 -7.70 -0.81
N MET A 333 -7.19 -6.99 -1.84
CA MET A 333 -6.87 -5.57 -2.04
C MET A 333 -7.39 -4.70 -0.89
N GLU A 334 -8.52 -5.07 -0.25
CA GLU A 334 -9.00 -4.36 0.94
C GLU A 334 -7.98 -4.44 2.08
N ASN A 335 -7.32 -5.60 2.25
CA ASN A 335 -6.24 -5.76 3.21
C ASN A 335 -5.01 -4.93 2.83
N ARG A 336 -4.71 -4.82 1.53
CA ARG A 336 -3.61 -3.98 1.04
C ARG A 336 -3.86 -2.50 1.26
N ILE A 337 -5.10 -2.04 1.10
CA ILE A 337 -5.50 -0.67 1.41
C ILE A 337 -5.45 -0.41 2.92
N LYS A 338 -5.86 -1.38 3.75
CA LYS A 338 -5.67 -1.32 5.21
C LYS A 338 -4.20 -1.23 5.60
N ASP A 339 -3.31 -1.97 4.93
CA ASP A 339 -1.85 -1.83 5.13
C ASP A 339 -1.39 -0.39 4.81
N GLN A 340 -1.92 0.25 3.76
CA GLN A 340 -1.58 1.63 3.42
C GLN A 340 -2.10 2.63 4.45
N GLN A 341 -3.41 2.62 4.73
CA GLN A 341 -4.05 3.64 5.57
C GLN A 341 -3.73 3.41 7.05
N LEU A 342 -4.06 2.22 7.58
CA LEU A 342 -3.98 1.95 9.02
C LEU A 342 -2.55 1.69 9.50
N CYS A 343 -1.68 1.14 8.65
CA CYS A 343 -0.32 0.78 9.07
C CYS A 343 0.71 1.83 8.66
N LEU A 344 0.53 2.47 7.49
CA LEU A 344 1.53 3.35 6.86
C LEU A 344 1.01 4.77 6.62
N PHE A 345 -0.11 5.12 7.26
CA PHE A 345 -0.61 6.50 7.38
C PHE A 345 -0.88 7.18 6.03
N ALA A 346 -1.26 6.39 5.02
CA ALA A 346 -1.61 6.90 3.70
C ALA A 346 -2.86 7.81 3.70
N ASP A 347 -3.60 7.86 4.82
CA ASP A 347 -4.71 8.75 5.08
C ASP A 347 -4.28 10.11 5.67
N ARG A 348 -3.01 10.30 6.05
CA ARG A 348 -2.51 11.56 6.61
C ARG A 348 -2.27 12.63 5.55
N THR A 349 -3.33 13.37 5.28
CA THR A 349 -3.31 14.51 4.34
C THR A 349 -3.22 15.84 5.09
N SER A 350 -2.11 16.09 5.80
CA SER A 350 -1.96 17.29 6.66
C SER A 350 -1.39 18.53 5.97
N SER A 351 -1.29 18.57 4.64
CA SER A 351 -0.81 19.75 3.90
C SER A 351 -1.96 20.53 3.27
N THR A 352 -1.79 21.85 3.18
CA THR A 352 -2.68 22.72 2.40
C THR A 352 -2.37 22.70 0.89
N ARG A 353 -1.35 21.93 0.45
CA ARG A 353 -0.97 21.80 -0.96
C ARG A 353 -1.30 20.41 -1.49
N TRP A 354 -2.00 20.35 -2.62
CA TRP A 354 -2.42 19.10 -3.27
C TRP A 354 -1.25 18.15 -3.55
N TRP A 355 -0.20 18.64 -4.23
CA TRP A 355 0.93 17.80 -4.62
C TRP A 355 1.76 17.32 -3.43
N THR A 356 1.80 18.08 -2.34
CA THR A 356 2.42 17.64 -1.10
C THR A 356 1.63 16.48 -0.46
N ASN A 357 0.29 16.56 -0.44
CA ASN A 357 -0.52 15.43 0.04
C ASN A 357 -0.38 14.18 -0.85
N GLN A 358 -0.36 14.35 -2.17
CA GLN A 358 -0.08 13.25 -3.10
C GLN A 358 1.33 12.67 -2.90
N TRP A 359 2.33 13.51 -2.60
CA TRP A 359 3.68 13.05 -2.30
C TRP A 359 3.73 12.22 -1.02
N ARG A 360 3.06 12.66 0.04
CA ARG A 360 2.99 11.91 1.30
C ARG A 360 2.33 10.55 1.11
N LEU A 361 1.24 10.49 0.34
CA LEU A 361 0.63 9.24 -0.09
C LEU A 361 1.64 8.33 -0.79
N LEU A 362 2.46 8.87 -1.71
CA LEU A 362 3.55 8.14 -2.35
C LEU A 362 4.58 7.64 -1.34
N LEU A 363 5.02 8.45 -0.37
CA LEU A 363 5.99 8.03 0.66
C LEU A 363 5.48 6.83 1.47
N SER A 364 4.18 6.79 1.82
CA SER A 364 3.54 5.62 2.41
C SER A 364 3.60 4.39 1.49
N GLY A 365 3.39 4.59 0.19
CA GLY A 365 3.54 3.53 -0.82
C GLY A 365 4.98 3.01 -0.96
N PHE A 366 5.98 3.86 -0.84
CA PHE A 366 7.40 3.46 -0.83
C PHE A 366 7.77 2.74 0.46
N ALA A 367 7.27 3.19 1.62
CA ALA A 367 7.44 2.48 2.88
C ALA A 367 6.80 1.08 2.83
N TYR A 368 5.62 0.96 2.23
CA TYR A 368 4.98 -0.32 1.96
C TYR A 368 5.85 -1.21 1.08
N THR A 369 6.39 -0.65 0.00
CA THR A 369 7.25 -1.39 -0.93
C THR A 369 8.49 -1.94 -0.22
N LEU A 370 9.10 -1.18 0.71
CA LEU A 370 10.20 -1.69 1.54
C LEU A 370 9.77 -2.86 2.42
N PHE A 371 8.59 -2.81 3.07
CA PHE A 371 8.08 -3.95 3.82
C PHE A 371 7.83 -5.18 2.94
N GLU A 372 7.34 -4.99 1.72
CA GLU A 372 7.16 -6.08 0.76
C GLU A 372 8.48 -6.65 0.26
N ARG A 373 9.54 -5.84 0.20
CA ARG A 373 10.89 -6.31 -0.10
C ARG A 373 11.53 -7.05 1.08
N LEU A 374 11.34 -6.54 2.29
CA LEU A 374 11.72 -7.27 3.51
C LEU A 374 11.01 -8.64 3.56
N ARG A 375 9.71 -8.68 3.23
CA ARG A 375 8.91 -9.90 3.21
C ARG A 375 9.42 -10.97 2.26
N ALA A 376 10.11 -10.60 1.17
CA ALA A 376 10.74 -11.58 0.29
C ALA A 376 11.75 -12.47 1.01
N HIS A 377 12.39 -11.96 2.07
CA HIS A 377 13.34 -12.66 2.95
C HIS A 377 12.68 -13.32 4.17
N LEU A 378 11.36 -13.17 4.33
CA LEU A 378 10.61 -13.72 5.46
C LEU A 378 9.82 -14.98 5.09
N LYS A 379 10.00 -15.52 3.88
CA LYS A 379 9.32 -16.75 3.44
C LYS A 379 9.61 -17.91 4.38
N LYS A 380 8.58 -18.70 4.70
CA LYS A 380 8.65 -19.84 5.63
C LYS A 380 8.97 -19.45 7.08
N THR A 381 8.81 -18.18 7.45
CA THR A 381 8.89 -17.72 8.84
C THR A 381 7.48 -17.35 9.34
N PRO A 382 7.27 -17.21 10.67
CA PRO A 382 6.02 -16.70 11.22
C PRO A 382 5.66 -15.29 10.72
N PHE A 383 6.64 -14.52 10.23
CA PHE A 383 6.46 -13.14 9.78
C PHE A 383 5.91 -13.01 8.35
N GLU A 384 5.96 -14.08 7.54
CA GLU A 384 5.67 -14.05 6.10
C GLU A 384 4.34 -13.36 5.77
N ARG A 385 3.30 -13.60 6.58
CA ARG A 385 1.93 -13.11 6.33
C ARG A 385 1.51 -11.96 7.26
N MET A 386 2.40 -11.46 8.11
CA MET A 386 2.08 -10.39 9.05
C MET A 386 1.84 -9.05 8.34
N SER A 387 0.89 -8.25 8.83
CA SER A 387 0.67 -6.87 8.35
C SER A 387 1.91 -5.98 8.56
N ALA A 388 1.98 -4.85 7.85
CA ALA A 388 3.08 -3.91 8.02
C ALA A 388 3.19 -3.40 9.47
N SER A 389 2.08 -3.19 10.18
CA SER A 389 2.09 -2.83 11.60
C SER A 389 2.72 -3.89 12.50
N ASN A 390 2.44 -5.17 12.26
CA ASN A 390 3.02 -6.25 13.04
C ASN A 390 4.51 -6.44 12.74
N LEU A 391 4.91 -6.33 11.46
CA LEU A 391 6.33 -6.32 11.11
C LEU A 391 7.05 -5.12 11.72
N ARG A 392 6.45 -3.93 11.69
CA ARG A 392 6.98 -2.74 12.38
C ARG A 392 7.21 -3.02 13.85
N LEU A 393 6.20 -3.53 14.56
CA LEU A 393 6.30 -3.79 15.99
C LEU A 393 7.35 -4.85 16.34
N LYS A 394 7.48 -5.91 15.53
CA LYS A 394 8.33 -7.07 15.84
C LYS A 394 9.73 -7.03 15.23
N LEU A 395 9.95 -6.25 14.18
CA LEU A 395 11.22 -6.22 13.45
C LEU A 395 11.83 -4.82 13.39
N ILE A 396 11.03 -3.75 13.49
CA ILE A 396 11.53 -2.37 13.40
C ILE A 396 11.66 -1.74 14.78
N LYS A 397 10.62 -1.89 15.61
CA LYS A 397 10.55 -1.37 16.99
C LYS A 397 11.35 -2.25 17.96
N VAL A 398 12.67 -2.15 17.84
CA VAL A 398 13.63 -2.90 18.65
C VAL A 398 14.46 -1.93 19.48
N GLY A 399 14.41 -2.11 20.80
CA GLY A 399 15.22 -1.34 21.75
C GLY A 399 16.71 -1.69 21.65
N ALA A 400 17.58 -0.69 21.57
CA ALA A 400 19.02 -0.92 21.57
C ALA A 400 19.82 0.27 22.12
N VAL A 401 21.01 -0.02 22.64
CA VAL A 401 22.05 0.99 22.93
C VAL A 401 22.94 1.14 21.70
N ILE A 402 23.14 2.37 21.25
CA ILE A 402 24.00 2.70 20.12
C ILE A 402 25.34 3.22 20.63
N ILE A 403 26.43 2.58 20.21
CA ILE A 403 27.79 3.02 20.51
C ILE A 403 28.50 3.30 19.19
N ARG A 404 28.93 4.55 19.00
CA ARG A 404 29.68 4.98 17.81
C ARG A 404 31.11 5.33 18.17
N ASN A 405 32.05 4.82 17.39
CA ASN A 405 33.42 5.30 17.36
C ASN A 405 33.89 5.45 15.92
N THR A 406 35.13 5.91 15.72
CA THR A 406 35.70 6.20 14.39
C THR A 406 35.79 5.00 13.44
N ARG A 407 35.69 3.76 13.95
CA ARG A 407 35.82 2.52 13.15
C ARG A 407 34.57 1.65 13.13
N ARG A 408 33.65 1.84 14.08
CA ARG A 408 32.53 0.91 14.30
C ARG A 408 31.33 1.61 14.91
N ILE A 409 30.16 1.26 14.39
CA ILE A 409 28.86 1.49 15.02
C ILE A 409 28.39 0.16 15.58
N ARG A 410 28.17 0.08 16.90
CA ARG A 410 27.63 -1.10 17.59
C ARG A 410 26.19 -0.83 17.98
N VAL A 411 25.32 -1.78 17.67
CA VAL A 411 23.92 -1.78 18.07
C VAL A 411 23.72 -2.92 19.07
N LEU A 412 23.60 -2.58 20.34
CA LEU A 412 23.47 -3.54 21.43
C LEU A 412 21.98 -3.74 21.73
N MET A 413 21.40 -4.78 21.13
CA MET A 413 20.01 -5.21 21.38
C MET A 413 19.94 -6.10 22.62
N SER A 414 18.74 -6.24 23.20
CA SER A 414 18.51 -7.09 24.37
C SER A 414 18.77 -8.57 24.06
N ASP A 415 19.45 -9.27 24.97
CA ASP A 415 19.67 -10.72 24.92
C ASP A 415 18.38 -11.55 25.09
N ALA A 416 17.40 -10.99 25.80
CA ALA A 416 16.07 -11.51 26.01
C ALA A 416 15.08 -11.13 24.88
N TYR A 417 15.55 -10.53 23.77
CA TYR A 417 14.65 -10.16 22.68
C TYR A 417 13.98 -11.41 22.08
N PRO A 418 12.64 -11.46 21.99
CA PRO A 418 11.92 -12.69 21.63
C PRO A 418 12.24 -13.25 20.24
N TYR A 419 12.66 -12.38 19.30
CA TYR A 419 12.90 -12.75 17.89
C TYR A 419 14.37 -12.60 17.50
N LYS A 420 15.29 -12.79 18.46
CA LYS A 420 16.73 -12.56 18.24
C LYS A 420 17.32 -13.47 17.15
N ASP A 421 16.86 -14.71 17.09
CA ASP A 421 17.40 -15.72 16.17
C ASP A 421 16.90 -15.42 14.76
N GLU A 422 15.62 -15.11 14.60
CA GLU A 422 15.04 -14.73 13.32
C GLU A 422 15.60 -13.40 12.79
N LEU A 423 15.84 -12.41 13.66
CA LEU A 423 16.48 -11.15 13.25
C LEU A 423 17.93 -11.40 12.80
N SER A 424 18.66 -12.26 13.50
CA SER A 424 20.04 -12.63 13.12
C SER A 424 20.10 -13.32 11.77
N ASP A 425 19.21 -14.29 11.53
CA ASP A 425 19.12 -15.00 10.25
C ASP A 425 18.69 -14.08 9.11
N LEU A 426 17.76 -13.17 9.37
CA LEU A 426 17.32 -12.18 8.40
C LEU A 426 18.46 -11.25 7.98
N VAL A 427 19.30 -10.81 8.93
CA VAL A 427 20.48 -9.98 8.60
C VAL A 427 21.47 -10.76 7.73
N ARG A 428 21.73 -12.05 8.02
CA ARG A 428 22.61 -12.90 7.20
C ARG A 428 22.09 -13.07 5.77
N GLN A 429 20.78 -13.13 5.59
CA GLN A 429 20.16 -13.21 4.25
C GLN A 429 20.25 -11.87 3.50
N LEU A 430 20.08 -10.76 4.20
CA LEU A 430 20.15 -9.41 3.62
C LEU A 430 21.58 -8.98 3.26
N VAL A 431 22.55 -9.42 4.05
CA VAL A 431 23.98 -9.11 3.89
C VAL A 431 24.77 -10.42 3.96
N PRO A 432 24.80 -11.21 2.87
CA PRO A 432 25.64 -12.40 2.81
C PRO A 432 27.13 -12.01 2.90
N GLU A 433 27.92 -12.86 3.58
CA GLU A 433 29.36 -12.65 3.81
C GLU A 433 30.21 -12.63 2.54
#